data_AF-A0AAV6KRI8-F1
#
_entry.id   AF-A0AAV6KRI8-F1
#
_cell.length_a   1.000
_cell.length_b   1.000
_cell.length_c   1.000
_cell.angle_alpha   90.00
_cell.angle_beta   90.00
_cell.angle_gamma   90.00
#
_symmetry.space_group_name_H-M   'P 1'
#
loop_
_entity.id
_entity.type
_entity.pdbx_description
1 polymer ?
#
loop_
_entity_poly.entity_id
_entity_poly.type
_entity_poly.pdbx_seq_one_letter_code
_entity_poly.pdbx_strand_id
1 'polypeptide(L)' 'MEQTADAGYRPTIMVTNDDGIDAPGLQALVRVLVSTGRYEVQVCAPDSEKSAVSHSITWRTAVSVQQVNINGATAFAVSG' A
#
# COMPACT_ATOMS: atom_id res chain seq x y z
N MET A 1 -26.64 -15.42 -12.27
CA MET A 1 -25.67 -14.43 -11.75
C MET A 1 -25.98 -14.26 -10.28
N GLU A 2 -25.33 -15.04 -9.42
CA GLU A 2 -25.23 -14.74 -7.99
C GLU A 2 -24.07 -15.60 -7.47
N GLN A 3 -22.87 -15.03 -7.43
CA GLN A 3 -21.79 -15.65 -6.66
C GLN A 3 -22.11 -15.35 -5.20
N THR A 4 -22.46 -16.39 -4.48
CA THR A 4 -22.50 -16.43 -3.02
C THR A 4 -21.13 -15.98 -2.52
N ALA A 5 -21.02 -14.75 -2.03
CA ALA A 5 -19.86 -14.34 -1.26
C ALA A 5 -19.78 -15.25 -0.03
N ASP A 6 -18.75 -16.08 0.00
CA ASP A 6 -18.40 -16.92 1.14
C ASP A 6 -18.35 -16.04 2.40
N ALA A 7 -19.11 -16.40 3.44
CA ALA A 7 -19.44 -15.55 4.59
C ALA A 7 -18.24 -15.17 5.49
N GLY A 8 -17.01 -15.45 5.05
CA GLY A 8 -15.76 -15.01 5.68
C GLY A 8 -14.72 -14.41 4.72
N TYR A 9 -14.98 -14.34 3.41
CA TYR A 9 -13.99 -13.82 2.46
C TYR A 9 -13.96 -12.29 2.44
N ARG A 10 -12.83 -11.72 2.87
CA ARG A 10 -12.50 -10.30 2.67
C ARG A 10 -11.59 -10.17 1.45
N PRO A 11 -12.02 -9.49 0.38
CA PRO A 11 -11.15 -9.26 -0.77
C PRO A 11 -9.91 -8.47 -0.36
N THR A 12 -8.76 -8.85 -0.91
CA THR A 12 -7.50 -8.12 -0.70
C THR A 12 -7.43 -6.90 -1.62
N ILE A 13 -7.08 -5.75 -1.06
CA ILE A 13 -6.81 -4.52 -1.81
C ILE A 13 -5.37 -4.09 -1.53
N MET A 14 -4.61 -3.89 -2.61
CA MET A 14 -3.28 -3.29 -2.55
C MET A 14 -3.35 -1.80 -2.89
N VAL A 15 -2.79 -0.97 -2.02
CA VAL A 15 -2.76 0.50 -2.15
C VAL A 15 -1.31 0.95 -2.32
N THR A 16 -1.07 1.85 -3.27
CA THR A 16 0.26 2.41 -3.56
C THR A 16 0.13 3.86 -4.03
N ASN A 17 1.23 4.59 -4.01
CA ASN A 17 1.39 5.93 -4.58
C ASN A 17 2.87 6.19 -4.93
N ASP A 18 3.14 7.34 -5.56
CA ASP A 18 4.46 7.84 -5.92
C ASP A 18 5.03 8.88 -4.93
N ASP A 19 4.17 9.57 -4.16
CA ASP A 19 4.59 10.55 -3.15
C ASP A 19 5.29 9.90 -1.93
N GLY A 20 5.02 8.62 -1.66
CA GLY A 20 5.61 7.87 -0.56
C GLY A 20 4.64 7.42 0.53
N ILE A 21 5.14 6.56 1.41
CA ILE A 21 4.39 5.84 2.44
C ILE A 21 3.79 6.77 3.52
N ASP A 22 4.43 7.91 3.75
CA ASP A 22 3.99 8.94 4.69
C ASP A 22 3.09 10.00 4.06
N ALA A 23 2.75 9.86 2.77
CA ALA A 23 1.90 10.82 2.09
C ALA A 23 0.50 10.90 2.73
N PRO A 24 0.00 12.11 3.01
CA PRO A 24 -1.27 12.29 3.71
C PRO A 24 -2.46 11.69 2.92
N GLY A 25 -2.40 11.72 1.58
CA GLY A 25 -3.42 11.12 0.72
C GLY A 25 -3.47 9.59 0.84
N LEU A 26 -2.31 8.94 0.84
CA LEU A 26 -2.20 7.49 1.02
C LEU A 26 -2.76 7.07 2.39
N GLN A 27 -2.34 7.76 3.46
CA GLN A 27 -2.82 7.46 4.80
C GLN A 27 -4.32 7.68 4.95
N ALA A 28 -4.88 8.72 4.32
CA ALA A 28 -6.32 8.97 4.33
C ALA A 28 -7.11 7.85 3.64
N LEU A 29 -6.65 7.41 2.46
CA LEU A 29 -7.28 6.32 1.71
C LEU A 29 -7.25 5.01 2.50
N VAL A 30 -6.09 4.64 3.05
CA VAL A 30 -5.93 3.41 3.84
C VAL A 30 -6.83 3.44 5.06
N ARG A 31 -6.91 4.58 5.78
CA ARG A 31 -7.78 4.74 6.95
C ARG A 31 -9.25 4.47 6.60
N VAL A 32 -9.73 5.00 5.48
CA VAL A 32 -11.11 4.78 5.03
C VAL A 32 -11.33 3.30 4.70
N LEU A 33 -10.44 2.68 3.93
CA LEU A 33 -10.56 1.26 3.55
C LEU A 33 -10.57 0.34 4.77
N VAL A 34 -9.66 0.55 5.71
CA VAL A 34 -9.60 -0.18 6.99
C VAL A 34 -10.90 0.00 7.79
N SER A 35 -11.39 1.23 7.88
CA SER A 35 -12.62 1.52 8.66
C SER A 35 -13.87 0.81 8.15
N THR A 36 -13.88 0.40 6.87
CA THR A 36 -15.02 -0.36 6.31
C THR A 36 -15.12 -1.77 6.87
N GLY A 37 -13.99 -2.36 7.32
CA GLY A 37 -13.91 -3.75 7.74
C GLY A 37 -14.21 -4.78 6.63
N ARG A 38 -14.32 -4.35 5.37
CA ARG A 38 -14.71 -5.19 4.22
C ARG A 38 -13.54 -5.84 3.51
N TYR A 39 -12.34 -5.29 3.67
CA TYR A 39 -11.16 -5.64 2.87
C TYR A 39 -9.99 -6.03 3.76
N GLU A 40 -9.13 -6.88 3.23
CA GLU A 40 -7.76 -7.03 3.72
C GLU A 40 -6.89 -5.98 3.01
N VAL A 41 -6.41 -4.97 3.76
CA VAL A 41 -5.69 -3.85 3.16
C VAL A 41 -4.19 -4.10 3.23
N GLN A 42 -3.54 -4.07 2.06
CA GLN A 42 -2.10 -4.14 1.90
C GLN A 42 -1.59 -2.84 1.29
N VAL A 43 -0.45 -2.33 1.78
CA VAL A 43 0.11 -1.05 1.35
C VAL A 43 1.57 -1.25 0.96
N CYS A 44 1.95 -0.70 -0.19
CA CYS A 44 3.34 -0.69 -0.66
C CYS A 44 3.60 0.65 -1.33
N ALA A 45 4.54 1.44 -0.83
CA ALA A 45 4.84 2.77 -1.35
C ALA A 45 6.33 3.11 -1.13
N PRO A 46 6.89 4.09 -1.86
CA PRO A 46 8.26 4.51 -1.64
C PRO A 46 8.47 5.06 -0.21
N ASP A 47 9.67 4.91 0.33
CA ASP A 47 10.04 5.41 1.66
C ASP A 47 10.08 6.94 1.78
N SER A 48 10.16 7.67 0.66
CA SER A 48 10.14 9.13 0.60
C SER A 48 9.70 9.59 -0.79
N GLU A 49 9.42 10.89 -0.94
CA GLU A 49 9.03 11.49 -2.23
C GLU A 49 10.08 11.19 -3.31
N LYS A 50 9.68 10.43 -4.34
CA LYS A 50 10.53 10.04 -5.47
C LYS A 50 10.31 10.95 -6.70
N SER A 51 9.71 12.12 -6.53
CA SER A 51 9.41 13.08 -7.62
C SER A 51 10.62 13.51 -8.48
N ALA A 52 11.85 13.32 -8.01
CA ALA A 52 13.07 13.61 -8.76
C ALA A 52 13.68 12.42 -9.54
N VAL A 53 13.17 11.18 -9.37
CA VAL A 53 13.63 9.99 -10.11
C VAL A 53 12.58 9.53 -11.11
N SER A 54 12.38 10.34 -12.14
CA SER A 54 11.55 10.02 -13.30
C SER A 54 11.95 8.65 -13.88
N HIS A 55 11.00 7.70 -13.93
CA HIS A 55 11.02 6.51 -14.80
C HIS A 55 12.30 5.65 -14.79
N SER A 56 13.00 5.52 -13.66
CA SER A 56 14.20 4.68 -13.59
C SER A 56 13.87 3.34 -12.94
N ILE A 57 13.84 2.27 -13.74
CA ILE A 57 13.83 0.90 -13.21
C ILE A 57 15.15 0.69 -12.47
N THR A 58 15.09 0.45 -11.15
CA THR A 58 16.26 0.15 -10.32
C THR A 58 16.88 -1.19 -10.77
N TRP A 59 17.84 -1.13 -11.71
CA TRP A 59 18.43 -2.31 -12.35
C TRP A 59 19.73 -2.81 -11.66
N ARG A 60 20.30 -2.04 -10.71
CA ARG A 60 21.65 -2.30 -10.16
C ARG A 60 21.82 -2.10 -8.65
N THR A 61 20.76 -1.72 -7.94
CA THR A 61 20.79 -1.47 -6.50
C THR A 61 19.78 -2.38 -5.83
N ALA A 62 20.14 -2.99 -4.70
CA ALA A 62 19.20 -3.81 -3.95
C ALA A 62 18.00 -2.95 -3.54
N VAL A 63 16.80 -3.42 -3.88
CA VAL A 63 15.55 -2.83 -3.39
C VAL A 63 15.38 -3.28 -1.94
N SER A 64 15.38 -2.35 -1.00
CA SER A 64 15.11 -2.66 0.41
C SER A 64 13.64 -2.45 0.72
N VAL A 65 13.08 -3.36 1.52
CA VAL A 65 11.70 -3.29 1.99
C VAL A 65 11.71 -3.16 3.50
N GLN A 66 11.01 -2.16 4.02
CA GLN A 66 10.84 -1.93 5.45
C GLN A 66 9.36 -2.03 5.80
N GLN A 67 9.01 -2.86 6.79
CA GLN A 67 7.65 -2.89 7.30
C GLN A 67 7.36 -1.60 8.09
N VAL A 68 6.21 -0.99 7.83
CA VAL A 68 5.73 0.20 8.53
C VAL A 68 4.41 -0.09 9.23
N ASN A 69 4.17 0.60 10.34
CA ASN A 69 2.97 0.40 11.12
C ASN A 69 1.86 1.34 10.64
N ILE A 70 0.91 0.81 9.87
CA ILE A 70 -0.35 1.49 9.55
C ILE A 70 -1.49 0.74 10.24
N ASN A 71 -2.28 1.44 11.04
CA ASN A 71 -3.30 0.82 11.87
C ASN A 71 -4.32 0.05 11.00
N GLY A 72 -4.41 -1.26 11.20
CA GLY A 72 -5.35 -2.15 10.50
C GLY A 72 -4.97 -2.50 9.05
N ALA A 73 -3.74 -2.18 8.62
CA ALA A 73 -3.23 -2.56 7.30
C ALA A 73 -1.82 -3.17 7.39
N THR A 74 -1.51 -4.12 6.51
CA THR A 74 -0.14 -4.62 6.32
C THR A 74 0.58 -3.66 5.38
N ALA A 75 1.63 -2.99 5.84
CA ALA A 75 2.24 -1.90 5.09
C ALA A 75 3.77 -2.04 4.97
N PHE A 76 4.28 -1.73 3.78
CA PHE A 76 5.70 -1.78 3.45
C PHE A 76 6.13 -0.49 2.75
N ALA A 77 7.21 0.10 3.24
CA ALA A 77 7.96 1.14 2.57
C ALA A 77 9.07 0.49 1.71
N VAL A 78 9.26 0.96 0.49
CA VAL A 78 10.24 0.41 -0.45
C VAL A 78 11.26 1.47 -0.81
N SER A 79 12.54 1.17 -0.63
CA SER A 79 13.64 2.02 -1.08
C SER A 79 14.24 1.44 -2.36
N GLY A 80 14.39 2.28 -3.38
CA GLY A 80 15.00 1.91 -4.67
C GLY A 80 15.00 3.03 -5.69
#